data_AF-A0A0M3JTD8-F1
#
_entry.id   AF-A0A0M3JTD8-F1
#
_cell.length_a   1.000
_cell.length_b   1.000
_cell.length_c   1.000
_cell.angle_alpha   90.00
_cell.angle_beta   90.00
_cell.angle_gamma   90.00
#
_symmetry.space_group_name_H-M   'P 1'
#
loop_
_entity.id
_entity.type
_entity.pdbx_description
1 polymer ?
#
loop_
_entity_poly.entity_id
_entity_poly.type
_entity_poly.pdbx_seq_one_letter_code
_entity_poly.pdbx_strand_id
1 'polypeptide(L)'
;MAADKRVVVVTGFGPFDSFQENPSAAVVRRLEEEGISDVVSDVVLRTEVIQVKYDCVEEKVAQLWQEYHPILVIHIGAHPSARLIRIEQQSFGRGYCSFDVDGQVPCGNVCPVKTPLIKLTQSILATELDCERIVKVVTQSLNFDVLKVETSNDPGRYLCAYSYFMSLSHDKSRALFVHVPGFDADVTVQMVTTAIKLIIKECLHQLNSTAATDS
;
A
#
# COMPACT_ATOMS: atom_id res chain seq x y z
N MET A 1 29.97 -5.93 -9.56
CA MET A 1 28.81 -5.02 -9.57
C MET A 1 27.69 -5.76 -8.85
N ALA A 2 27.25 -5.28 -7.68
CA ALA A 2 26.08 -5.87 -7.05
C ALA A 2 24.92 -5.69 -8.05
N ALA A 3 24.24 -6.77 -8.44
CA ALA A 3 23.02 -6.65 -9.22
C ALA A 3 22.13 -5.62 -8.54
N ASP A 4 21.62 -4.66 -9.30
CA ASP A 4 20.74 -3.63 -8.78
C ASP A 4 19.55 -4.35 -8.13
N LYS A 5 19.49 -4.34 -6.79
CA LYS A 5 18.56 -5.18 -6.06
C LYS A 5 17.16 -4.63 -6.33
N ARG A 6 16.30 -5.43 -6.95
CA ARG A 6 14.90 -5.08 -7.18
C ARG A 6 14.15 -5.10 -5.85
N VAL A 7 13.95 -3.94 -5.22
CA VAL A 7 13.32 -3.86 -3.90
C VAL A 7 11.81 -3.66 -4.03
N VAL A 8 11.04 -4.49 -3.32
CA VAL A 8 9.61 -4.28 -3.06
C VAL A 8 9.46 -3.82 -1.63
N VAL A 9 8.81 -2.67 -1.43
CA VAL A 9 8.48 -2.17 -0.09
C VAL A 9 7.01 -2.45 0.20
N VAL A 10 6.73 -3.04 1.36
CA VAL A 10 5.38 -3.21 1.88
C VAL A 10 5.30 -2.56 3.24
N THR A 11 4.32 -1.67 3.45
CA THR A 11 4.13 -1.06 4.76
C THR A 11 2.77 -1.37 5.35
N GLY A 12 2.69 -1.30 6.68
CA GLY A 12 1.48 -1.39 7.46
C GLY A 12 1.48 -0.31 8.53
N PHE A 13 0.44 -0.28 9.34
CA PHE A 13 0.30 0.70 10.41
C PHE A 13 0.29 0.03 11.77
N GLY A 14 0.89 0.69 12.75
CA GLY A 14 0.80 0.29 14.15
C GLY A 14 -0.64 0.38 14.70
N PRO A 15 -0.81 0.08 16.00
CA PRO A 15 -2.11 0.17 16.67
C PRO A 15 -2.74 1.56 16.52
N PHE A 16 -4.06 1.58 16.31
CA PHE A 16 -4.86 2.82 16.24
C PHE A 16 -6.30 2.55 16.64
N ASP A 17 -6.87 3.47 17.41
CA ASP A 17 -8.25 3.44 17.91
C ASP A 17 -8.57 2.09 18.62
N SER A 18 -9.61 1.38 18.18
CA SER A 18 -10.08 0.13 18.78
C SER A 18 -9.27 -1.12 18.39
N PHE A 19 -8.32 -1.00 17.46
CA PHE A 19 -7.46 -2.13 17.06
C PHE A 19 -6.24 -2.22 17.97
N GLN A 20 -6.33 -3.05 19.03
CA GLN A 20 -5.17 -3.42 19.86
C GLN A 20 -4.03 -4.01 19.02
N GLU A 21 -4.39 -4.75 17.97
CA GLU A 21 -3.49 -5.17 16.90
C GLU A 21 -4.11 -4.79 15.54
N ASN A 22 -3.41 -3.91 14.81
CA ASN A 22 -3.87 -3.45 13.50
C ASN A 22 -3.71 -4.58 12.46
N PRO A 23 -4.77 -4.98 11.75
CA PRO A 23 -4.69 -6.03 10.73
C PRO A 23 -3.57 -5.83 9.70
N SER A 24 -3.27 -4.59 9.33
CA SER A 24 -2.18 -4.29 8.41
C SER A 24 -0.80 -4.65 8.98
N ALA A 25 -0.53 -4.36 10.26
CA ALA A 25 0.72 -4.75 10.91
C ALA A 25 0.89 -6.26 10.99
N ALA A 26 -0.19 -7.00 11.29
CA ALA A 26 -0.14 -8.45 11.35
C ALA A 26 0.23 -9.07 9.98
N VAL A 27 -0.36 -8.55 8.89
CA VAL A 27 0.01 -8.98 7.52
C VAL A 27 1.46 -8.65 7.19
N VAL A 28 1.93 -7.44 7.54
CA VAL A 28 3.32 -7.03 7.27
C VAL A 28 4.34 -7.87 8.03
N ARG A 29 4.12 -8.14 9.31
CA ARG A 29 5.00 -9.03 10.10
C ARG A 29 5.06 -10.43 9.52
N ARG A 30 3.92 -10.94 9.06
CA ARG A 30 3.87 -12.26 8.43
C ARG A 30 4.62 -12.29 7.09
N LEU A 31 4.50 -11.23 6.28
CA LEU A 31 5.30 -11.08 5.06
C LEU A 31 6.80 -10.97 5.35
N GLU A 32 7.20 -10.34 6.45
CA GLU A 32 8.59 -10.28 6.90
C GLU A 32 9.14 -11.67 7.26
N GLU A 33 8.34 -12.48 7.97
CA GLU A 33 8.70 -13.84 8.38
C GLU A 33 8.73 -14.84 7.21
N GLU A 34 7.71 -14.80 6.35
CA GLU A 34 7.55 -15.78 5.25
C GLU A 34 8.29 -15.37 3.97
N GLY A 35 8.52 -14.08 3.77
CA GLY A 35 8.91 -13.52 2.48
C GLY A 35 7.85 -13.70 1.39
N ILE A 36 8.26 -13.45 0.15
CA ILE A 36 7.41 -13.57 -1.06
C ILE A 36 8.03 -14.45 -2.15
N SER A 37 9.06 -15.24 -1.81
CA SER A 37 9.78 -16.08 -2.78
C SER A 37 8.93 -17.21 -3.38
N ASP A 38 7.85 -17.59 -2.70
CA ASP A 38 6.83 -18.53 -3.17
C ASP A 38 6.03 -18.00 -4.36
N VAL A 39 5.95 -16.67 -4.51
CA VAL A 39 5.23 -16.02 -5.62
C VAL A 39 6.14 -15.25 -6.58
N VAL A 40 7.29 -14.76 -6.11
CA VAL A 40 8.25 -13.92 -6.84
C VAL A 40 9.68 -14.17 -6.35
N SER A 41 10.57 -14.70 -7.19
CA SER A 41 11.93 -15.11 -6.80
C SER A 41 13.00 -14.01 -6.86
N ASP A 42 12.80 -12.98 -7.67
CA ASP A 42 13.89 -12.05 -8.09
C ASP A 42 13.76 -10.66 -7.47
N VAL A 43 13.27 -10.59 -6.23
CA VAL A 43 13.08 -9.33 -5.50
C VAL A 43 13.54 -9.43 -4.05
N VAL A 44 13.92 -8.30 -3.48
CA VAL A 44 14.19 -8.14 -2.06
C VAL A 44 12.98 -7.48 -1.42
N LEU A 45 12.34 -8.17 -0.49
CA LEU A 45 11.25 -7.59 0.29
C LEU A 45 11.81 -6.71 1.42
N ARG A 46 11.19 -5.55 1.59
CA ARG A 46 11.35 -4.66 2.75
C ARG A 46 9.99 -4.38 3.35
N THR A 47 9.85 -4.64 4.64
CA THR A 47 8.62 -4.48 5.39
C THR A 47 8.79 -3.39 6.43
N GLU A 48 7.78 -2.55 6.63
CA GLU A 48 7.80 -1.51 7.66
C GLU A 48 6.43 -1.35 8.31
N VAL A 49 6.39 -1.30 9.65
CA VAL A 49 5.18 -0.92 10.40
C VAL A 49 5.33 0.53 10.86
N ILE A 50 4.53 1.43 10.29
CA ILE A 50 4.62 2.86 10.52
C ILE A 50 3.69 3.27 11.67
N GLN A 51 4.15 4.18 12.53
CA GLN A 51 3.29 4.76 13.56
C GLN A 51 2.17 5.60 12.94
N VAL A 52 1.02 5.64 13.62
CA VAL A 52 -0.17 6.33 13.14
C VAL A 52 -0.10 7.82 13.50
N LYS A 53 0.93 8.49 12.98
CA LYS A 53 1.23 9.93 13.12
C LYS A 53 1.63 10.53 11.77
N TYR A 54 1.21 11.76 11.50
CA TYR A 54 1.48 12.38 10.18
C TYR A 54 2.97 12.60 9.93
N ASP A 55 3.72 13.06 10.92
CA ASP A 55 5.16 13.30 10.83
C ASP A 55 5.95 12.01 10.58
N CYS A 56 5.60 10.94 11.30
CA CYS A 56 6.19 9.61 11.16
C CYS A 56 5.93 9.02 9.77
N VAL A 57 4.71 9.17 9.24
CA VAL A 57 4.39 8.75 7.87
C VAL A 57 5.19 9.57 6.87
N GLU A 58 5.27 10.89 7.05
CA GLU A 58 6.01 11.77 6.14
C GLU A 58 7.49 11.38 6.08
N GLU A 59 8.14 11.27 7.23
CA GLU A 59 9.55 10.90 7.34
C GLU A 59 9.81 9.50 6.77
N LYS A 60 9.01 8.51 7.19
CA LYS A 60 9.24 7.12 6.84
C LYS A 60 9.00 6.84 5.37
N VAL A 61 7.92 7.37 4.79
CA VAL A 61 7.66 7.19 3.35
C VAL A 61 8.78 7.82 2.53
N ALA A 62 9.19 9.05 2.85
CA ALA A 62 10.30 9.70 2.15
C ALA A 62 11.61 8.90 2.27
N GLN A 63 11.93 8.39 3.46
CA GLN A 63 13.09 7.53 3.69
C GLN A 63 13.04 6.26 2.84
N LEU A 64 11.90 5.55 2.82
CA LEU A 64 11.76 4.30 2.07
C LEU A 64 12.02 4.49 0.57
N TRP A 65 11.50 5.57 -0.02
CA TRP A 65 11.74 5.90 -1.42
C TRP A 65 13.20 6.29 -1.70
N GLN A 66 13.80 7.09 -0.84
CA GLN A 66 15.17 7.58 -1.00
C GLN A 66 16.22 6.48 -0.76
N GLU A 67 16.02 5.63 0.24
CA GLU A 67 16.97 4.60 0.64
C GLU A 67 16.93 3.41 -0.31
N TYR A 68 15.73 2.92 -0.63
CA TYR A 68 15.58 1.65 -1.34
C TYR A 68 15.36 1.78 -2.84
N HIS A 69 15.03 2.97 -3.35
CA HIS A 69 14.66 3.18 -4.76
C HIS A 69 13.71 2.08 -5.27
N PRO A 70 12.59 1.81 -4.57
CA PRO A 70 11.82 0.59 -4.75
C PRO A 70 11.21 0.49 -6.14
N ILE A 71 11.16 -0.73 -6.68
CA ILE A 71 10.46 -0.98 -7.94
C ILE A 71 8.94 -1.08 -7.76
N LEU A 72 8.48 -1.25 -6.52
CA LEU A 72 7.07 -1.31 -6.14
C LEU A 72 6.93 -0.95 -4.66
N VAL A 73 5.97 -0.10 -4.33
CA VAL A 73 5.56 0.22 -2.97
C VAL A 73 4.08 -0.12 -2.79
N ILE A 74 3.77 -0.98 -1.82
CA ILE A 74 2.40 -1.28 -1.41
C ILE A 74 2.21 -0.88 0.05
N HIS A 75 1.25 0.02 0.28
CA HIS A 75 0.81 0.35 1.63
C HIS A 75 -0.45 -0.45 1.98
N ILE A 76 -0.49 -0.98 3.20
CA ILE A 76 -1.62 -1.75 3.72
C ILE A 76 -2.26 -0.97 4.86
N GLY A 77 -3.58 -0.78 4.79
CA GLY A 77 -4.37 -0.19 5.87
C GLY A 77 -5.48 -1.13 6.33
N ALA A 78 -5.87 -1.06 7.59
CA ALA A 78 -7.07 -1.75 8.05
C ALA A 78 -8.33 -0.99 7.62
N HIS A 79 -9.38 -1.73 7.28
CA HIS A 79 -10.70 -1.17 6.97
C HIS A 79 -11.79 -1.95 7.73
N PRO A 80 -12.82 -1.27 8.26
CA PRO A 80 -13.87 -1.90 9.08
C PRO A 80 -14.79 -2.87 8.32
N SER A 81 -14.73 -2.88 6.98
CA SER A 81 -15.52 -3.82 6.19
C SER A 81 -15.03 -5.23 6.44
N ALA A 82 -15.93 -6.08 6.95
CA ALA A 82 -15.65 -7.48 7.15
C ALA A 82 -15.40 -8.17 5.80
N ARG A 83 -14.38 -9.04 5.76
CA ARG A 83 -14.14 -10.00 4.68
C ARG A 83 -13.98 -9.40 3.27
N LEU A 84 -13.43 -8.20 3.20
CA LEU A 84 -13.27 -7.45 1.95
C LEU A 84 -11.93 -6.74 1.89
N ILE A 85 -11.16 -7.03 0.84
CA ILE A 85 -9.96 -6.30 0.46
C ILE A 85 -10.33 -5.25 -0.59
N ARG A 86 -9.87 -4.02 -0.42
CA ARG A 86 -10.03 -2.96 -1.43
C ARG A 86 -8.68 -2.53 -2.00
N ILE A 87 -8.62 -2.48 -3.32
CA ILE A 87 -7.48 -1.95 -4.06
C ILE A 87 -7.80 -0.50 -4.42
N GLU A 88 -7.09 0.44 -3.80
CA GLU A 88 -7.36 1.87 -3.93
C GLU A 88 -6.71 2.41 -5.21
N GLN A 89 -7.53 2.93 -6.12
CA GLN A 89 -7.09 3.42 -7.43
C GLN A 89 -6.50 4.84 -7.36
N GLN A 90 -6.82 5.60 -6.32
CA GLN A 90 -6.40 6.99 -6.18
C GLN A 90 -6.27 7.42 -4.73
N SER A 91 -5.63 8.56 -4.52
CA SER A 91 -5.59 9.26 -3.23
C SER A 91 -5.66 10.77 -3.42
N PHE A 92 -5.75 11.51 -2.31
CA PHE A 92 -6.11 12.92 -2.29
C PHE A 92 -5.11 13.75 -1.51
N GLY A 93 -4.55 14.79 -2.11
CA GLY A 93 -3.51 15.62 -1.46
C GLY A 93 -4.04 16.61 -0.43
N ARG A 94 -5.35 16.64 -0.16
CA ARG A 94 -6.00 17.63 0.71
C ARG A 94 -7.16 17.01 1.49
N GLY A 95 -7.56 17.67 2.58
CA GLY A 95 -8.72 17.32 3.39
C GLY A 95 -8.38 16.52 4.66
N TYR A 96 -7.11 16.52 5.06
CA TYR A 96 -6.62 15.82 6.25
C TYR A 96 -6.94 16.64 7.51
N CYS A 97 -8.19 16.57 7.95
CA CYS A 97 -8.71 17.30 9.12
C CYS A 97 -8.78 16.43 10.39
N SER A 98 -8.58 15.12 10.27
CA SER A 98 -8.65 14.18 11.39
C SER A 98 -7.32 14.16 12.15
N PHE A 99 -7.40 14.38 13.45
CA PHE A 99 -6.25 14.35 14.34
C PHE A 99 -5.61 12.97 14.40
N ASP A 100 -4.29 12.93 14.44
CA ASP A 100 -3.53 11.72 14.76
C ASP A 100 -3.49 11.41 16.26
N VAL A 101 -2.76 10.37 16.65
CA VAL A 101 -2.68 9.92 18.05
C VAL A 101 -2.04 10.95 18.99
N ASP A 102 -1.33 11.95 18.46
CA ASP A 102 -0.74 13.06 19.20
C ASP A 102 -1.56 14.35 19.09
N GLY A 103 -2.78 14.27 18.54
CA GLY A 103 -3.65 15.42 18.37
C GLY A 103 -3.19 16.39 17.28
N GLN A 104 -2.45 15.92 16.28
CA GLN A 104 -1.91 16.74 15.19
C GLN A 104 -2.64 16.52 13.86
N VAL A 105 -2.60 17.55 13.00
CA VAL A 105 -3.00 17.49 11.58
C VAL A 105 -1.88 18.10 10.75
N PRO A 106 -1.71 17.71 9.46
CA PRO A 106 -0.67 18.29 8.63
C PRO A 106 -0.96 19.77 8.37
N CYS A 107 0.09 20.57 8.21
CA CYS A 107 -0.04 22.00 7.95
C CYS A 107 -0.94 22.28 6.73
N GLY A 108 -1.95 23.14 6.91
CA GLY A 108 -2.92 23.46 5.86
C GLY A 108 -3.84 22.31 5.46
N ASN A 109 -3.83 21.19 6.21
CA ASN A 109 -4.62 19.98 5.97
C ASN A 109 -4.31 19.35 4.59
N VAL A 110 -3.06 19.48 4.16
CA VAL A 110 -2.55 19.01 2.87
C VAL A 110 -1.38 18.05 3.03
N CYS A 111 -1.22 17.16 2.06
CA CYS A 111 -0.06 16.29 1.96
C CYS A 111 1.13 17.07 1.36
N PRO A 112 2.34 16.97 1.93
CA PRO A 112 3.52 17.65 1.42
C PRO A 112 3.99 16.99 0.13
N VAL A 113 3.92 17.74 -0.97
CA VAL A 113 4.48 17.30 -2.26
C VAL A 113 5.87 17.92 -2.38
N LYS A 114 6.91 17.14 -2.05
CA LYS A 114 8.31 17.59 -2.13
C LYS A 114 8.94 17.36 -3.51
N THR A 115 8.25 16.72 -4.44
CA THR A 115 8.73 16.46 -5.80
C THR A 115 8.39 17.60 -6.77
N PRO A 116 9.38 18.12 -7.54
CA PRO A 116 9.14 19.21 -8.51
C PRO A 116 8.30 18.80 -9.74
N LEU A 117 8.04 17.49 -9.90
CA LEU A 117 7.31 16.93 -11.04
C LEU A 117 5.80 17.10 -10.96
N ILE A 118 5.24 17.29 -9.76
CA ILE A 118 3.80 17.50 -9.58
C ILE A 118 3.58 18.98 -9.30
N LYS A 119 3.00 19.67 -10.29
CA LYS A 119 2.45 21.00 -10.05
C LYS A 119 1.42 20.86 -8.93
N LEU A 120 1.57 21.69 -7.87
CA LEU A 120 0.71 21.87 -6.69
C LEU A 120 -0.82 22.01 -6.94
N THR A 121 -1.25 21.91 -8.20
CA THR A 121 -2.63 22.00 -8.66
C THR A 121 -3.37 20.67 -8.61
N GLN A 122 -2.68 19.52 -8.58
CA GLN A 122 -3.36 18.21 -8.54
C GLN A 122 -3.63 17.77 -7.10
N SER A 123 -4.90 17.90 -6.69
CA SER A 123 -5.39 17.44 -5.39
C SER A 123 -5.73 15.95 -5.37
N ILE A 124 -5.62 15.25 -6.51
CA ILE A 124 -5.94 13.82 -6.67
C ILE A 124 -4.84 13.21 -7.54
N LEU A 125 -4.31 12.07 -7.12
CA LEU A 125 -3.39 11.24 -7.89
C LEU A 125 -3.98 9.84 -8.00
N ALA A 126 -3.90 9.25 -9.18
CA ALA A 126 -4.32 7.88 -9.45
C ALA A 126 -3.12 7.02 -9.83
N THR A 127 -3.12 5.76 -9.38
CA THR A 127 -2.11 4.78 -9.79
C THR A 127 -2.26 4.44 -11.28
N GLU A 128 -1.16 4.13 -11.95
CA GLU A 128 -1.18 3.63 -13.33
C GLU A 128 -1.27 2.11 -13.40
N LEU A 129 -1.22 1.42 -12.24
CA LEU A 129 -1.48 -0.01 -12.16
C LEU A 129 -2.94 -0.30 -12.49
N ASP A 130 -3.17 -1.31 -13.33
CA ASP A 130 -4.50 -1.78 -13.70
C ASP A 130 -5.12 -2.55 -12.53
N CYS A 131 -5.79 -1.80 -11.66
CA CYS A 131 -6.43 -2.31 -10.44
C CYS A 131 -7.54 -3.32 -10.75
N GLU A 132 -8.30 -3.13 -11.82
CA GLU A 132 -9.36 -4.05 -12.23
C GLU A 132 -8.78 -5.41 -12.63
N ARG A 133 -7.67 -5.39 -13.37
CA ARG A 133 -6.93 -6.61 -13.69
C ARG A 133 -6.36 -7.28 -12.43
N ILE A 134 -5.81 -6.52 -11.49
CA ILE A 134 -5.33 -7.08 -10.22
C ILE A 134 -6.47 -7.78 -9.49
N VAL A 135 -7.62 -7.13 -9.31
CA VAL A 135 -8.81 -7.73 -8.69
C VAL A 135 -9.20 -9.03 -9.39
N LYS A 136 -9.27 -9.01 -10.72
CA LYS A 136 -9.64 -10.18 -11.52
C LYS A 136 -8.68 -11.36 -11.29
N VAL A 137 -7.37 -11.14 -11.43
CA VAL A 137 -6.35 -12.19 -11.30
C VAL A 137 -6.32 -12.75 -9.89
N VAL A 138 -6.37 -11.88 -8.88
CA VAL A 138 -6.32 -12.26 -7.47
C VAL A 138 -7.56 -13.05 -7.07
N THR A 139 -8.75 -12.59 -7.45
CA THR A 139 -10.02 -13.29 -7.16
C THR A 139 -10.05 -14.67 -7.80
N GLN A 140 -9.57 -14.80 -9.04
CA GLN A 140 -9.47 -16.10 -9.73
C GLN A 140 -8.47 -17.05 -9.06
N SER A 141 -7.41 -16.51 -8.46
CA SER A 141 -6.34 -17.31 -7.85
C SER A 141 -6.64 -17.71 -6.40
N LEU A 142 -7.34 -16.86 -5.63
CA LEU A 142 -7.61 -17.10 -4.21
C LEU A 142 -8.57 -18.27 -3.98
N ASN A 143 -9.55 -18.47 -4.86
CA ASN A 143 -10.60 -19.49 -4.70
C ASN A 143 -11.24 -19.48 -3.29
N PHE A 144 -11.31 -18.31 -2.65
CA PHE A 144 -11.87 -18.11 -1.33
C PHE A 144 -13.28 -17.51 -1.46
N ASP A 145 -14.31 -18.32 -1.30
CA ASP A 145 -15.70 -17.83 -1.34
C ASP A 145 -16.00 -16.80 -0.24
N VAL A 146 -15.21 -16.83 0.84
CA VAL A 146 -15.41 -16.02 2.04
C VAL A 146 -14.69 -14.66 2.01
N LEU A 147 -13.72 -14.44 1.12
CA LEU A 147 -12.92 -13.20 1.07
C LEU A 147 -13.04 -12.55 -0.30
N LYS A 148 -13.64 -11.36 -0.34
CA LYS A 148 -13.82 -10.60 -1.58
C LYS A 148 -12.66 -9.62 -1.81
N VAL A 149 -12.40 -9.31 -3.08
CA VAL A 149 -11.47 -8.27 -3.50
C VAL A 149 -12.19 -7.35 -4.49
N GLU A 150 -12.11 -6.04 -4.29
CA GLU A 150 -12.72 -5.04 -5.19
C GLU A 150 -11.81 -3.82 -5.38
N THR A 151 -12.09 -3.03 -6.41
CA THR A 151 -11.48 -1.71 -6.58
C THR A 151 -12.20 -0.67 -5.73
N SER A 152 -11.49 0.38 -5.34
CA SER A 152 -12.02 1.51 -4.58
C SER A 152 -11.36 2.81 -5.04
N ASN A 153 -12.11 3.91 -4.96
CA ASN A 153 -11.64 5.24 -5.34
C ASN A 153 -11.57 6.19 -4.15
N ASP A 154 -11.78 5.71 -2.93
CA ASP A 154 -11.75 6.53 -1.73
C ASP A 154 -11.02 5.82 -0.58
N PRO A 155 -9.70 6.01 -0.44
CA PRO A 155 -8.94 5.55 0.72
C PRO A 155 -9.21 6.37 2.00
N GLY A 156 -10.16 7.32 1.97
CA GLY A 156 -10.46 8.23 3.07
C GLY A 156 -9.55 9.46 3.12
N ARG A 157 -9.54 10.16 4.25
CA ARG A 157 -8.73 11.38 4.50
C ARG A 157 -7.95 11.32 5.81
N TYR A 158 -7.34 10.16 6.04
CA TYR A 158 -6.47 9.92 7.19
C TYR A 158 -5.11 9.37 6.73
N LEU A 159 -4.34 8.77 7.64
CA LEU A 159 -2.96 8.36 7.39
C LEU A 159 -2.80 7.27 6.31
N CYS A 160 -3.82 6.44 6.10
CA CYS A 160 -3.91 5.51 4.97
C CYS A 160 -3.75 6.27 3.64
N ALA A 161 -4.71 7.14 3.34
CA ALA A 161 -4.69 7.99 2.15
C ALA A 161 -3.45 8.91 2.10
N TYR A 162 -2.99 9.41 3.24
CA TYR A 162 -1.81 10.27 3.32
C TYR A 162 -0.54 9.56 2.83
N SER A 163 -0.24 8.38 3.37
CA SER A 163 0.89 7.56 2.91
C SER A 163 0.79 7.21 1.43
N TYR A 164 -0.41 6.88 0.96
CA TYR A 164 -0.63 6.55 -0.45
C TYR A 164 -0.37 7.74 -1.37
N PHE A 165 -0.90 8.92 -1.03
CA PHE A 165 -0.72 10.11 -1.83
C PHE A 165 0.76 10.52 -1.92
N MET A 166 1.51 10.37 -0.82
CA MET A 166 2.95 10.60 -0.84
C MET A 166 3.66 9.66 -1.82
N SER A 167 3.39 8.36 -1.76
CA SER A 167 4.00 7.39 -2.67
C SER A 167 3.58 7.57 -4.13
N LEU A 168 2.32 7.89 -4.41
CA LEU A 168 1.88 8.30 -5.75
C LEU A 168 2.59 9.57 -6.24
N SER A 169 2.95 10.47 -5.31
CA SER A 169 3.68 11.70 -5.62
C SER A 169 5.15 11.46 -5.94
N HIS A 170 5.71 10.35 -5.44
CA HIS A 170 7.03 9.88 -5.85
C HIS A 170 6.95 9.21 -7.23
N ASP A 171 6.04 8.25 -7.41
CA ASP A 171 5.84 7.57 -8.68
C ASP A 171 4.49 6.84 -8.75
N LYS A 172 3.56 7.35 -9.54
CA LYS A 172 2.23 6.77 -9.74
C LYS A 172 2.24 5.43 -10.48
N SER A 173 3.32 5.07 -11.19
CA SER A 173 3.40 3.81 -11.92
C SER A 173 3.61 2.59 -11.01
N ARG A 174 4.17 2.80 -9.82
CA ARG A 174 4.66 1.72 -8.93
C ARG A 174 4.28 1.91 -7.46
N ALA A 175 3.19 2.62 -7.20
CA ALA A 175 2.61 2.77 -5.87
C ALA A 175 1.16 2.28 -5.85
N LEU A 176 0.81 1.53 -4.81
CA LEU A 176 -0.54 1.02 -4.57
C LEU A 176 -0.90 1.09 -3.09
N PHE A 177 -2.19 1.26 -2.78
CA PHE A 177 -2.70 1.10 -1.43
C PHE A 177 -3.78 0.03 -1.41
N VAL A 178 -3.73 -0.82 -0.38
CA VAL A 178 -4.66 -1.93 -0.19
C VAL A 178 -5.26 -1.86 1.21
N HIS A 179 -6.57 -1.70 1.28
CA HIS A 179 -7.31 -1.86 2.53
C HIS A 179 -7.61 -3.33 2.77
N VAL A 180 -7.35 -3.83 3.99
CA VAL A 180 -7.60 -5.21 4.41
C VAL A 180 -8.61 -5.28 5.55
N PRO A 181 -9.41 -6.36 5.65
CA PRO A 181 -10.37 -6.51 6.72
C PRO A 181 -9.70 -6.92 8.04
N GLY A 182 -10.44 -6.81 9.15
CA GLY A 182 -10.11 -7.56 10.37
C GLY A 182 -10.22 -9.07 10.17
N PHE A 183 -9.63 -9.82 11.10
CA PHE A 183 -9.60 -11.29 11.04
C PHE A 183 -10.74 -11.91 11.87
N ASP A 184 -11.24 -13.05 11.41
CA ASP A 184 -12.22 -13.88 12.12
C ASP A 184 -11.92 -15.38 11.89
N ALA A 185 -12.85 -16.26 12.28
CA ALA A 185 -12.69 -17.71 12.13
C ALA A 185 -12.58 -18.18 10.67
N ASP A 186 -13.17 -17.43 9.73
CA ASP A 186 -13.20 -17.77 8.30
C ASP A 186 -12.17 -16.97 7.49
N VAL A 187 -11.85 -15.74 7.91
CA VAL A 187 -10.86 -14.86 7.26
C VAL A 187 -9.65 -14.70 8.16
N THR A 188 -8.62 -15.50 7.88
CA THR A 188 -7.38 -15.53 8.65
C THR A 188 -6.33 -14.55 8.12
N VAL A 189 -5.37 -14.20 8.97
CA VAL A 189 -4.18 -13.43 8.55
C VAL A 189 -3.42 -14.11 7.40
N GLN A 190 -3.36 -15.45 7.38
CA GLN A 190 -2.72 -16.20 6.30
C GLN A 190 -3.43 -15.98 4.97
N MET A 191 -4.77 -16.02 4.94
CA MET A 191 -5.53 -15.83 3.72
C MET A 191 -5.34 -14.41 3.15
N VAL A 192 -5.39 -13.40 4.02
CA VAL A 192 -5.13 -12.01 3.62
C VAL A 192 -3.69 -11.85 3.14
N THR A 193 -2.72 -12.45 3.82
CA THR A 193 -1.31 -12.43 3.42
C THR A 193 -1.11 -13.05 2.03
N THR A 194 -1.73 -14.21 1.75
CA THR A 194 -1.74 -14.84 0.43
C THR A 194 -2.32 -13.90 -0.64
N ALA A 195 -3.42 -13.21 -0.34
CA ALA A 195 -4.00 -12.22 -1.24
C ALA A 195 -3.02 -11.08 -1.55
N ILE A 196 -2.33 -10.54 -0.53
CA ILE A 196 -1.31 -9.50 -0.73
C ILE A 196 -0.14 -10.03 -1.58
N LYS A 197 0.34 -11.25 -1.35
CA LYS A 197 1.40 -11.88 -2.18
C LYS A 197 0.99 -11.96 -3.65
N LEU A 198 -0.25 -12.33 -3.93
CA LEU A 198 -0.79 -12.38 -5.30
C LEU A 198 -0.94 -10.98 -5.92
N ILE A 199 -1.35 -9.98 -5.13
CA ILE A 199 -1.38 -8.57 -5.56
C ILE A 199 0.02 -8.10 -5.95
N ILE A 200 1.03 -8.34 -5.10
CA ILE A 200 2.44 -7.99 -5.38
C ILE A 200 2.89 -8.64 -6.70
N LYS A 201 2.62 -9.93 -6.87
CA LYS A 201 2.97 -10.67 -8.08
C LYS A 201 2.37 -10.06 -9.34
N GLU A 202 1.08 -9.72 -9.33
CA GLU A 202 0.42 -9.12 -10.50
C GLU A 202 0.92 -7.70 -10.76
N CYS A 203 1.16 -6.88 -9.73
CA CYS A 203 1.74 -5.55 -9.91
C CYS A 203 3.10 -5.63 -10.62
N LEU A 204 3.98 -6.53 -10.18
CA LEU A 204 5.29 -6.74 -10.81
C LEU A 204 5.18 -7.27 -12.23
N HIS A 205 4.17 -8.11 -12.52
CA HIS A 205 3.90 -8.57 -13.88
C HIS A 205 3.55 -7.42 -14.83
N GLN A 206 2.71 -6.49 -14.37
CA GLN A 206 2.35 -5.28 -15.14
C GLN A 206 3.58 -4.38 -15.38
N LEU A 207 4.41 -4.18 -14.36
CA LEU A 207 5.61 -3.35 -14.45
C LEU A 207 6.69 -3.94 -15.39
N ASN A 208 6.82 -5.26 -15.44
CA ASN A 208 7.75 -5.89 -16.39
C ASN A 208 7.22 -5.83 -17.83
N SER A 209 5.89 -5.88 -18.02
CA SER A 209 5.27 -5.86 -19.34
C SER A 209 5.35 -4.47 -20.00
N THR A 210 5.26 -3.41 -19.20
CA THR A 210 5.41 -2.01 -19.66
C THR A 210 6.87 -1.68 -19.99
N ALA A 211 7.83 -2.13 -19.18
CA ALA A 211 9.25 -1.95 -19.50
C ALA A 211 9.65 -2.61 -20.84
N ALA A 212 9.02 -3.72 -21.21
CA ALA A 212 9.27 -4.42 -22.47
C ALA A 212 8.67 -3.70 -23.70
N THR A 213 7.69 -2.82 -23.52
CA THR A 213 7.11 -2.03 -24.63
C THR A 213 7.85 -0.72 -24.89
N ASP A 214 8.64 -0.24 -23.92
CA ASP A 214 9.39 1.02 -24.00
C ASP A 214 10.87 0.82 -24.41
N SER A 215 11.32 -0.43 -24.61
CA SER A 215 12.67 -0.81 -25.06
C SER A 215 12.71 -1.18 -26.54
#